data_AF-L0ITY9-F1
#
_entry.id   AF-L0ITY9-F1
#
_cell.length_a   1.000
_cell.length_b   1.000
_cell.length_c   1.000
_cell.angle_alpha   90.00
_cell.angle_beta   90.00
_cell.angle_gamma   90.00
#
_symmetry.space_group_name_H-M   'P 1'
#
loop_
_entity.id
_entity.type
_entity.pdbx_description
1 polymer ?
#
loop_
_entity_poly.entity_id
_entity_poly.type
_entity_poly.pdbx_seq_one_letter_code
_entity_poly.pdbx_strand_id
1 'polypeptide(L)'
;MNPGLDEVLPPTPEVWAELAQHEMAGDHQFGRAVGFLEEGGTDPKLLAERLGIKTDYAAWLLTHARKMKHGTIRVVVSEKNDGRETAAIQAHHYRYVLDDDLTADIRHYVETVIAKFRTVNPDIPMKAAKAQGAKDSYERELKLEAALCTDPDCEWAWTRHGGQCS
;
A
#
# COMPACT_ATOMS: atom_id res chain seq x y z
N MET A 1 0.07 18.38 -16.68
CA MET A 1 -0.91 17.39 -16.18
C MET A 1 -0.24 16.04 -16.21
N ASN A 2 -0.13 15.37 -15.07
CA ASN A 2 0.41 14.02 -14.95
C ASN A 2 -0.80 13.08 -15.12
N PRO A 3 -0.92 12.30 -16.22
CA PRO A 3 -2.20 11.70 -16.63
C PRO A 3 -2.74 10.57 -15.74
N GLY A 4 -2.11 10.29 -14.59
CA GLY A 4 -2.34 9.06 -13.85
C GLY A 4 -1.84 7.84 -14.63
N LEU A 5 -1.89 6.67 -13.99
CA LEU A 5 -1.58 5.39 -14.62
C LEU A 5 -2.73 4.44 -14.35
N ASP A 6 -3.30 3.87 -15.40
CA ASP A 6 -4.27 2.79 -15.30
C ASP A 6 -3.87 1.71 -16.30
N GLU A 7 -2.98 0.82 -15.86
CA GLU A 7 -2.48 -0.30 -16.64
C GLU A 7 -2.78 -1.61 -15.93
N VAL A 8 -2.93 -2.69 -16.72
CA VAL A 8 -3.07 -4.05 -16.19
C VAL A 8 -1.94 -4.89 -16.80
N LEU A 9 -1.06 -5.41 -15.95
CA LEU A 9 0.03 -6.31 -16.28
C LEU A 9 -0.12 -7.60 -15.46
N PRO A 10 -1.04 -8.51 -15.83
CA PRO A 10 -1.34 -9.69 -15.04
C PRO A 10 -0.08 -10.57 -14.89
N PRO A 11 0.30 -10.98 -13.67
CA PRO A 11 1.32 -12.00 -13.50
C PRO A 11 0.82 -13.34 -14.06
N THR A 12 1.72 -14.19 -14.54
CA THR A 12 1.38 -15.60 -14.76
C THR A 12 1.10 -16.27 -13.40
N PRO A 13 0.43 -17.44 -13.36
CA PRO A 13 0.22 -18.16 -12.11
C PRO A 13 1.52 -18.44 -11.35
N GLU A 14 2.61 -18.76 -12.06
CA GLU A 14 3.92 -19.02 -11.48
C GLU A 14 4.54 -17.76 -10.90
N VAL A 15 4.46 -16.64 -11.64
CA VAL A 15 4.92 -15.34 -11.16
C VAL A 15 4.15 -14.91 -9.91
N TRP A 16 2.83 -15.09 -9.89
CA TRP A 16 2.04 -14.78 -8.70
C TRP A 16 2.41 -15.67 -7.51
N ALA A 17 2.59 -16.97 -7.73
CA ALA A 17 2.84 -17.91 -6.64
C ALA A 17 4.13 -17.58 -5.87
N GLU A 18 5.25 -17.33 -6.57
CA GLU A 18 6.51 -16.99 -5.91
C GLU A 18 6.46 -15.56 -5.33
N LEU A 19 5.87 -14.58 -6.02
CA LEU A 19 5.67 -13.23 -5.46
C LEU A 19 4.84 -13.23 -4.17
N ALA A 20 3.74 -13.99 -4.14
CA ALA A 20 2.92 -14.17 -2.95
C ALA A 20 3.70 -14.86 -1.83
N GLN A 21 4.52 -15.85 -2.15
CA GLN A 21 5.39 -16.52 -1.18
C GLN A 21 6.37 -15.54 -0.53
N HIS A 22 7.00 -14.64 -1.31
CA HIS A 22 7.90 -13.63 -0.78
C HIS A 22 7.20 -12.61 0.13
N GLU A 23 6.01 -12.13 -0.25
CA GLU A 23 5.20 -11.25 0.60
C GLU A 23 4.77 -11.96 1.90
N MET A 24 4.32 -13.22 1.82
CA MET A 24 3.89 -14.00 2.99
C MET A 24 5.05 -14.35 3.94
N ALA A 25 6.27 -14.50 3.42
CA ALA A 25 7.46 -14.72 4.22
C ALA A 25 7.85 -13.47 5.04
N GLY A 26 7.38 -12.29 4.63
CA GLY A 26 7.49 -11.07 5.41
C GLY A 26 6.50 -11.07 6.58
N ASP A 27 6.99 -10.88 7.80
CA ASP A 27 6.14 -10.73 8.99
C ASP A 27 5.49 -9.32 9.05
N HIS A 28 4.69 -8.99 8.04
CA HIS A 28 3.92 -7.76 7.94
C HIS A 28 2.46 -8.02 7.59
N GLN A 29 1.59 -7.06 7.91
CA GLN A 29 0.14 -7.20 7.76
C GLN A 29 -0.29 -7.43 6.29
N PHE A 30 0.44 -6.87 5.32
CA PHE A 30 0.17 -7.12 3.91
C PHE A 30 0.43 -8.58 3.50
N GLY A 31 1.52 -9.19 3.93
CA GLY A 31 1.82 -10.62 3.67
C GLY A 31 0.76 -11.53 4.28
N ARG A 32 0.28 -11.22 5.49
CA ARG A 32 -0.84 -11.93 6.11
C ARG A 32 -2.15 -11.78 5.34
N ALA A 33 -2.40 -10.62 4.73
CA ALA A 33 -3.56 -10.39 3.87
C ALA A 33 -3.44 -11.14 2.53
N VAL A 34 -2.24 -11.24 1.95
CA VAL A 34 -1.96 -12.10 0.79
C VAL A 34 -2.24 -13.55 1.13
N GLY A 35 -1.76 -14.06 2.27
CA GLY A 35 -2.05 -15.42 2.73
C GLY A 35 -3.55 -15.69 2.91
N PHE A 36 -4.28 -14.76 3.54
CA PHE A 36 -5.74 -14.87 3.66
C PHE A 36 -6.44 -14.92 2.30
N LEU A 37 -5.98 -14.14 1.31
CA LEU A 37 -6.51 -14.18 -0.06
C LEU A 37 -6.24 -15.53 -0.75
N GLU A 38 -5.05 -16.10 -0.58
CA GLU A 38 -4.69 -17.41 -1.14
C GLU A 38 -5.47 -18.57 -0.52
N GLU A 39 -5.86 -18.44 0.75
CA GLU A 39 -6.79 -19.35 1.45
C GLU A 39 -8.26 -19.21 0.95
N GLY A 40 -8.54 -18.29 0.02
CA GLY A 40 -9.89 -18.00 -0.49
C GLY A 40 -10.66 -16.97 0.36
N GLY A 41 -10.00 -16.36 1.34
CA GLY A 41 -10.56 -15.34 2.20
C GLY A 41 -10.87 -14.04 1.45
N THR A 42 -12.10 -13.56 1.58
CA THR A 42 -12.54 -12.33 0.88
C THR A 42 -13.20 -11.29 1.79
N ASP A 43 -13.59 -11.67 3.01
CA ASP A 43 -14.28 -10.80 3.96
C ASP A 43 -13.28 -9.94 4.78
N PRO A 44 -13.31 -8.61 4.64
CA PRO A 44 -12.50 -7.71 5.45
C PRO A 44 -12.73 -7.83 6.96
N LYS A 45 -13.95 -8.19 7.42
CA LYS A 45 -14.23 -8.33 8.85
C LYS A 45 -13.50 -9.52 9.46
N LEU A 46 -13.48 -10.65 8.75
CA LEU A 46 -12.75 -11.84 9.18
C LEU A 46 -11.24 -11.59 9.21
N LEU A 47 -10.70 -10.89 8.20
CA LEU A 47 -9.28 -10.51 8.21
C LEU A 47 -8.98 -9.56 9.38
N ALA A 48 -9.85 -8.58 9.63
CA ALA A 48 -9.69 -7.62 10.72
C ALA A 48 -9.64 -8.31 12.09
N GLU A 49 -10.55 -9.26 12.34
CA GLU A 49 -10.57 -10.08 13.55
C GLU A 49 -9.29 -10.92 13.69
N ARG A 50 -8.89 -11.62 12.62
CA ARG A 50 -7.67 -12.46 12.62
C ARG A 50 -6.40 -11.67 12.92
N LEU A 51 -6.34 -10.42 12.49
CA LEU A 51 -5.15 -9.57 12.64
C LEU A 51 -5.22 -8.58 13.80
N GLY A 52 -6.37 -8.45 14.47
CA GLY A 52 -6.57 -7.46 15.52
C GLY A 52 -6.48 -6.01 15.00
N ILE A 53 -6.95 -5.75 13.79
CA ILE A 53 -6.89 -4.44 13.12
C ILE A 53 -8.28 -3.88 12.83
N LYS A 54 -8.36 -2.61 12.42
CA LYS A 54 -9.62 -2.00 11.98
C LYS A 54 -10.08 -2.58 10.62
N THR A 55 -11.40 -2.71 10.44
CA THR A 55 -12.02 -3.29 9.24
C THR A 55 -11.74 -2.51 7.97
N ASP A 56 -11.66 -1.18 8.04
CA ASP A 56 -11.30 -0.31 6.92
C ASP A 56 -9.86 -0.59 6.43
N TYR A 57 -8.93 -0.77 7.37
CA TYR A 57 -7.56 -1.11 7.05
C TYR A 57 -7.43 -2.55 6.50
N ALA A 58 -8.19 -3.51 7.04
CA ALA A 58 -8.27 -4.85 6.45
C ALA A 58 -8.84 -4.84 5.02
N ALA A 59 -9.88 -4.04 4.76
CA ALA A 59 -10.44 -3.87 3.42
C ALA A 59 -9.43 -3.23 2.46
N TRP A 60 -8.67 -2.26 2.96
CA TRP A 60 -7.58 -1.63 2.24
C TRP A 60 -6.49 -2.64 1.85
N LEU A 61 -6.02 -3.49 2.80
CA LEU A 61 -5.04 -4.55 2.54
C LEU A 61 -5.52 -5.54 1.48
N LEU A 62 -6.75 -6.04 1.60
CA LEU A 62 -7.32 -7.00 0.63
C LEU A 62 -7.48 -6.40 -0.76
N THR A 63 -7.83 -5.12 -0.84
CA THR A 63 -7.91 -4.42 -2.12
C THR A 63 -6.55 -4.36 -2.80
N HIS A 64 -5.48 -4.10 -2.04
CA HIS A 64 -4.12 -4.05 -2.59
C HIS A 64 -3.61 -5.44 -2.97
N ALA A 65 -3.86 -6.46 -2.14
CA ALA A 65 -3.50 -7.84 -2.48
C ALA A 65 -4.18 -8.32 -3.77
N ARG A 66 -5.48 -8.00 -3.96
CA ARG A 66 -6.22 -8.30 -5.21
C ARG A 66 -5.65 -7.56 -6.41
N LYS A 67 -5.33 -6.27 -6.26
CA LYS A 67 -4.70 -5.49 -7.34
C LYS A 67 -3.37 -6.11 -7.75
N MET A 68 -2.53 -6.50 -6.78
CA MET A 68 -1.26 -7.16 -7.04
C MET A 68 -1.45 -8.50 -7.75
N LYS A 69 -2.38 -9.34 -7.26
CA LYS A 69 -2.74 -10.63 -7.89
C LYS A 69 -3.24 -10.50 -9.32
N HIS A 70 -4.02 -9.46 -9.61
CA HIS A 70 -4.51 -9.18 -10.97
C HIS A 70 -3.53 -8.35 -11.81
N GLY A 71 -2.37 -7.96 -11.26
CA GLY A 71 -1.44 -7.06 -11.93
C GLY A 71 -2.01 -5.69 -12.26
N THR A 72 -3.01 -5.22 -11.50
CA THR A 72 -3.63 -3.91 -11.69
C THR A 72 -2.72 -2.82 -11.13
N ILE A 73 -2.16 -2.02 -12.02
CA ILE A 73 -1.32 -0.87 -11.74
C ILE A 73 -2.19 0.37 -11.88
N ARG A 74 -2.82 0.77 -10.78
CA ARG A 74 -3.71 1.94 -10.77
C ARG A 74 -3.18 3.02 -9.84
N VAL A 75 -2.89 4.18 -10.43
CA VAL A 75 -2.47 5.42 -9.78
C VAL A 75 -3.57 6.45 -9.98
N VAL A 76 -4.41 6.64 -8.95
CA VAL A 76 -5.47 7.64 -8.96
C VAL A 76 -4.88 8.99 -8.56
N VAL A 77 -4.88 9.95 -9.48
CA VAL A 77 -4.52 11.34 -9.18
C VAL A 77 -5.66 11.96 -8.37
N SER A 78 -5.43 12.23 -7.09
CA SER A 78 -6.33 13.07 -6.28
C SER A 78 -5.71 14.45 -6.14
N GLU A 79 -6.53 15.51 -6.08
CA GLU A 79 -6.05 16.88 -5.88
C GLU A 79 -5.24 17.06 -4.58
N LYS A 80 -5.44 16.17 -3.59
CA LYS A 80 -4.72 16.21 -2.30
C LYS A 80 -3.29 15.66 -2.37
N ASN A 81 -3.00 14.75 -3.29
CA ASN A 81 -1.69 14.04 -3.30
C ASN A 81 -1.16 13.69 -4.70
N ASP A 82 -1.74 14.23 -5.77
CA ASP A 82 -1.40 13.98 -7.18
C ASP A 82 -1.25 12.49 -7.56
N GLY A 83 -1.82 11.58 -6.76
CA GLY A 83 -1.66 10.13 -6.91
C GLY A 83 -0.32 9.56 -6.47
N ARG A 84 0.60 10.39 -5.94
CA ARG A 84 1.93 9.99 -5.44
C ARG A 84 1.82 8.93 -4.34
N GLU A 85 0.88 9.11 -3.41
CA GLU A 85 0.71 8.21 -2.26
C GLU A 85 0.27 6.79 -2.68
N THR A 86 -0.74 6.70 -3.54
CA THR A 86 -1.26 5.41 -4.04
C THR A 86 -0.21 4.65 -4.84
N ALA A 87 0.56 5.35 -5.67
CA ALA A 87 1.65 4.75 -6.45
C ALA A 87 2.79 4.30 -5.55
N ALA A 88 3.19 5.12 -4.57
CA ALA A 88 4.27 4.82 -3.65
C ALA A 88 3.98 3.55 -2.83
N ILE A 89 2.73 3.38 -2.37
CA ILE A 89 2.34 2.20 -1.61
C ILE A 89 2.42 0.93 -2.45
N GLN A 90 1.82 0.90 -3.65
CA GLN A 90 1.88 -0.30 -4.48
C GLN A 90 3.33 -0.60 -4.91
N ALA A 91 4.10 0.42 -5.30
CA ALA A 91 5.50 0.27 -5.65
C ALA A 91 6.37 -0.24 -4.48
N HIS A 92 6.01 0.09 -3.23
CA HIS A 92 6.72 -0.37 -2.03
C HIS A 92 6.65 -1.89 -1.88
N HIS A 93 5.50 -2.52 -2.12
CA HIS A 93 5.35 -3.98 -2.05
C HIS A 93 6.19 -4.69 -3.12
N TYR A 94 6.11 -4.26 -4.38
CA TYR A 94 7.00 -4.78 -5.43
C TYR A 94 8.49 -4.57 -5.11
N ARG A 95 8.85 -3.43 -4.52
CA ARG A 95 10.23 -3.16 -4.08
C ARG A 95 10.67 -4.04 -2.92
N TYR A 96 9.76 -4.38 -2.01
CA TYR A 96 10.00 -5.29 -0.89
C TYR A 96 10.43 -6.67 -1.39
N VAL A 97 9.70 -7.20 -2.37
CA VAL A 97 10.01 -8.49 -3.00
C VAL A 97 11.30 -8.41 -3.84
N LEU A 98 11.60 -7.28 -4.47
CA LEU A 98 12.82 -7.12 -5.30
C LEU A 98 14.14 -7.33 -4.54
N ASP A 99 14.15 -7.11 -3.22
CA ASP A 99 15.32 -7.35 -2.36
C ASP A 99 15.59 -8.85 -2.10
N ASP A 100 14.70 -9.74 -2.53
CA ASP A 100 14.83 -11.19 -2.33
C ASP A 100 15.56 -11.90 -3.48
N ASP A 101 15.87 -13.17 -3.23
CA ASP A 101 16.40 -14.08 -4.23
C ASP A 101 15.28 -14.57 -5.16
N LEU A 102 14.94 -13.72 -6.13
CA LEU A 102 13.91 -13.97 -7.13
C LEU A 102 14.46 -14.72 -8.34
N THR A 103 13.64 -15.57 -8.94
CA THR A 103 13.88 -16.09 -10.28
C THR A 103 13.97 -14.95 -11.31
N ALA A 104 14.64 -15.21 -12.43
CA ALA A 104 14.87 -14.19 -13.47
C ALA A 104 13.54 -13.62 -14.01
N ASP A 105 12.54 -14.47 -14.19
CA ASP A 105 11.23 -14.07 -14.72
C ASP A 105 10.49 -13.15 -13.74
N ILE A 106 10.53 -13.43 -12.43
CA ILE A 106 9.89 -12.58 -11.43
C ILE A 106 10.65 -11.29 -11.24
N ARG A 107 11.98 -11.34 -11.20
CA ARG A 107 12.79 -10.12 -11.16
C ARG A 107 12.43 -9.20 -12.33
N HIS A 108 12.34 -9.73 -13.54
CA HIS A 108 11.94 -8.97 -14.72
C HIS A 108 10.51 -8.41 -14.62
N TYR A 109 9.55 -9.20 -14.11
CA TYR A 109 8.18 -8.76 -13.88
C TYR A 109 8.12 -7.59 -12.88
N VAL A 110 8.73 -7.77 -11.71
CA VAL A 110 8.79 -6.77 -10.63
C VAL A 110 9.46 -5.48 -11.11
N GLU A 111 10.58 -5.59 -11.83
CA GLU A 111 11.27 -4.44 -12.41
C GLU A 111 10.41 -3.69 -13.44
N THR A 112 9.69 -4.42 -14.30
CA THR A 112 8.74 -3.83 -15.25
C THR A 112 7.64 -3.06 -14.53
N VAL A 113 7.01 -3.64 -13.50
CA VAL A 113 5.96 -2.98 -12.73
C VAL A 113 6.48 -1.72 -12.03
N ILE A 114 7.67 -1.80 -11.42
CA ILE A 114 8.31 -0.64 -10.78
C ILE A 114 8.61 0.46 -11.81
N ALA A 115 9.12 0.10 -13.00
CA ALA A 115 9.39 1.05 -14.07
C ALA A 115 8.11 1.78 -14.50
N LYS A 116 6.96 1.09 -14.52
CA LYS A 116 5.65 1.69 -14.79
C LYS A 116 5.25 2.70 -13.72
N PHE A 117 5.41 2.42 -12.43
CA PHE A 117 5.13 3.42 -11.39
C PHE A 117 6.00 4.68 -11.51
N ARG A 118 7.25 4.54 -11.96
CA ARG A 118 8.18 5.65 -12.16
C ARG A 118 7.82 6.57 -13.32
N THR A 119 7.00 6.14 -14.29
CA THR A 119 6.59 7.03 -15.41
C THR A 119 5.70 8.16 -14.93
N VAL A 120 4.87 7.91 -13.91
CA VAL A 120 3.98 8.92 -13.32
C VAL A 120 4.61 9.58 -12.10
N ASN A 121 5.43 8.85 -11.34
CA ASN A 121 6.05 9.37 -10.13
C ASN A 121 7.56 9.08 -10.12
N PRO A 122 8.36 9.83 -10.90
CA PRO A 122 9.79 9.58 -11.04
C PRO A 122 10.56 9.78 -9.72
N ASP A 123 10.02 10.58 -8.80
CA ASP A 123 10.65 10.94 -7.54
C ASP A 123 10.33 9.99 -6.38
N ILE A 124 9.57 8.90 -6.59
CA ILE A 124 9.24 7.97 -5.49
C ILE A 124 10.54 7.36 -4.94
N PRO A 125 10.86 7.55 -3.64
CA PRO A 125 12.06 7.01 -3.05
C PRO A 125 11.93 5.49 -2.90
N MET A 126 12.65 4.75 -3.74
CA MET A 126 12.70 3.28 -3.75
C MET A 126 13.75 2.74 -2.76
N LYS A 127 13.78 3.27 -1.53
CA LYS A 127 14.63 2.71 -0.47
C LYS A 127 14.28 1.22 -0.29
N ALA A 128 15.28 0.38 -0.02
CA ALA A 128 15.06 -1.04 0.27
C ALA A 128 13.98 -1.17 1.36
N ALA A 129 12.85 -1.78 1.02
CA ALA A 129 11.68 -1.75 1.90
C ALA A 129 11.97 -2.50 3.21
N LYS A 130 12.82 -3.53 3.17
CA LYS A 130 13.31 -4.23 4.38
C LYS A 130 14.16 -3.34 5.29
N ALA A 131 14.86 -2.33 4.75
CA ALA A 131 15.63 -1.37 5.55
C ALA A 131 14.74 -0.35 6.29
N GLN A 132 13.47 -0.22 5.89
CA GLN A 132 12.47 0.60 6.60
C GLN A 132 11.71 -0.20 7.66
N GLY A 133 11.80 -1.53 7.64
CA GLY A 133 11.06 -2.42 8.54
C GLY A 133 9.55 -2.43 8.26
N ALA A 134 8.89 -3.51 8.68
CA ALA A 134 7.43 -3.61 8.66
C ALA A 134 6.74 -2.66 9.66
N LYS A 135 7.47 -2.17 10.67
CA LYS A 135 6.96 -1.30 11.73
C LYS A 135 6.68 0.12 11.26
N ASP A 136 7.56 0.71 10.46
CA ASP A 136 7.48 2.13 10.13
C ASP A 136 6.69 2.43 8.84
N SER A 137 6.32 1.41 8.07
CA SER A 137 5.60 1.61 6.79
C SER A 137 4.10 1.87 6.95
N TYR A 138 3.52 1.64 8.14
CA TYR A 138 2.12 1.98 8.45
C TYR A 138 1.85 2.47 9.88
N GLU A 139 2.84 2.63 10.77
CA GLU A 139 2.69 3.38 12.04
C GLU A 139 2.71 4.91 11.85
N ARG A 140 2.46 5.42 10.64
CA ARG A 140 1.70 6.67 10.60
C ARG A 140 0.29 6.29 10.96
N GLU A 141 -0.06 6.52 12.23
CA GLU A 141 -1.42 6.85 12.61
C GLU A 141 -2.09 7.49 11.38
N LEU A 142 -3.13 6.83 10.86
CA LEU A 142 -4.30 7.55 10.41
C LEU A 142 -4.70 8.42 11.60
N LYS A 143 -4.01 9.55 11.78
CA LYS A 143 -4.61 10.73 12.32
C LYS A 143 -5.74 10.95 11.34
N LEU A 144 -6.91 10.42 11.70
CA LEU A 144 -8.18 11.00 11.30
C LEU A 144 -7.90 12.50 11.28
N GLU A 145 -7.93 13.11 10.09
CA GLU A 145 -8.03 14.56 9.99
C GLU A 145 -9.11 14.90 11.02
N ALA A 146 -8.70 15.57 12.11
CA ALA A 146 -9.67 16.00 13.11
C ALA A 146 -10.73 16.77 12.33
N ALA A 147 -12.01 16.45 12.57
CA ALA A 147 -13.12 17.15 11.94
C ALA A 147 -12.80 18.64 11.95
N LEU A 148 -12.77 19.24 10.76
CA LEU A 148 -12.48 20.66 10.59
C LEU A 148 -13.37 21.42 11.58
N CYS A 149 -12.74 22.12 12.52
CA CYS A 149 -13.45 23.03 13.40
C CYS A 149 -14.02 24.12 12.48
N THR A 150 -15.35 24.14 12.31
CA THR A 150 -16.04 25.13 11.47
C THR A 150 -16.25 26.46 12.20
N ASP A 151 -15.66 26.62 13.38
CA ASP A 151 -15.75 27.84 14.19
C ASP A 151 -14.56 28.77 13.85
N PRO A 152 -14.82 29.93 13.22
CA PRO A 152 -13.79 30.88 12.83
C PRO A 152 -13.03 31.51 14.01
N ASP A 153 -13.53 31.39 15.25
CA ASP A 153 -12.86 31.93 16.43
C ASP A 153 -11.78 30.98 16.99
N CYS A 154 -11.64 29.77 16.46
CA CYS A 154 -10.72 28.74 16.97
C CYS A 154 -9.35 28.66 16.27
N GLU A 155 -9.10 29.41 15.19
CA GLU A 155 -7.85 29.30 14.41
C GLU A 155 -6.59 29.66 15.20
N TRP A 156 -6.70 30.52 16.22
CA TRP A 156 -5.54 30.96 17.01
C TRP A 156 -5.16 30.02 18.18
N ALA A 157 -6.01 29.08 18.57
CA ALA A 157 -5.81 28.24 19.76
C ALA A 157 -5.17 26.86 19.47
N TRP A 158 -5.09 26.45 18.20
CA TRP A 158 -4.65 25.10 17.80
C TRP A 158 -3.21 24.76 18.21
N THR A 159 -2.34 25.77 18.30
CA THR A 159 -0.90 25.56 18.57
C THR A 159 -0.54 25.35 20.04
N ARG A 160 -1.47 25.55 21.00
CA ARG A 160 -1.14 25.47 22.44
C ARG A 160 -1.84 24.37 23.26
N HIS A 161 -2.94 23.77 22.80
CA HIS A 161 -3.75 22.91 23.69
C HIS A 161 -4.07 21.49 23.22
N GLY A 162 -3.42 20.97 22.18
CA GLY A 162 -3.45 19.52 21.92
C GLY A 162 -4.85 18.92 21.75
N GLY A 163 -5.79 19.66 21.15
CA GLY A 163 -7.01 19.09 20.60
C GLY A 163 -8.09 18.65 21.57
N GLN A 164 -8.56 19.52 22.47
CA GLN A 164 -9.90 19.38 23.05
C GLN A 164 -10.71 20.66 22.83
N CYS A 165 -11.64 20.61 21.89
CA CYS A 165 -12.82 21.47 21.89
C CYS A 165 -13.96 20.61 22.44
N SER A 166 -14.51 20.98 23.59
CA SER A 166 -15.70 20.39 24.20
C SER A 166 -16.97 20.81 23.47
#